data_AF-A0A7C1A9X6-F1
#
_entry.id   AF-A0A7C1A9X6-F1
#
_cell.length_a   1.000
_cell.length_b   1.000
_cell.length_c   1.000
_cell.angle_alpha   90.00
_cell.angle_beta   90.00
_cell.angle_gamma   90.00
#
_symmetry.space_group_name_H-M   'P 1'
#
loop_
_entity.id
_entity.type
_entity.pdbx_description
1 polymer ?
#
loop_
_entity_poly.entity_id
_entity_poly.type
_entity_poly.pdbx_seq_one_letter_code
_entity_poly.pdbx_strand_id
1 'polypeptide(L)'
;MKIERVSYDVITPSAARAIFDAILWKPAIRWRITRIEVLAPIRWISVRRNEVGKTASPKSDGIYIEDDRRQRAGLFLRDVNYRLHGEFDFNPQPNADPDETEAKYASMFERRALNGQCFNQPYLGCREFSCKFQLVDGGNGMVSKPIVDSRDLGWMLYDIDFSDPSNPKPMWFRPKMENGIIKIPHPDSKEVRK
;
A
#
# COMPACT_ATOMS: atom_id res chain seq x y z
N MET A 1 -16.71 -12.10 -0.06
CA MET A 1 -16.08 -12.47 -1.35
C MET A 1 -14.81 -13.28 -1.07
N LYS A 2 -14.91 -14.60 -0.85
CA LYS A 2 -13.74 -15.45 -0.53
C LYS A 2 -13.17 -16.20 -1.75
N ILE A 3 -13.80 -16.04 -2.92
CA ILE A 3 -13.53 -16.84 -4.12
C ILE A 3 -12.96 -15.97 -5.25
N GLU A 4 -13.51 -14.79 -5.48
CA GLU A 4 -13.06 -13.85 -6.51
C GLU A 4 -12.34 -12.64 -5.89
N ARG A 5 -11.31 -12.14 -6.58
CA ARG A 5 -10.51 -10.99 -6.13
C ARG A 5 -11.15 -9.71 -6.63
N VAL A 6 -11.50 -8.80 -5.73
CA VAL A 6 -12.04 -7.47 -6.07
C VAL A 6 -11.16 -6.44 -5.40
N SER A 7 -10.59 -5.52 -6.18
CA SER A 7 -9.84 -4.38 -5.64
C SER A 7 -10.79 -3.45 -4.87
N TYR A 8 -10.26 -2.65 -3.95
CA TYR A 8 -10.94 -1.43 -3.55
C TYR A 8 -10.92 -0.41 -4.69
N ASP A 9 -11.82 0.58 -4.62
CA ASP A 9 -11.89 1.71 -5.54
C ASP A 9 -10.59 2.54 -5.58
N VAL A 10 -9.84 2.53 -4.48
CA VAL A 10 -8.59 3.28 -4.30
C VAL A 10 -7.56 2.47 -3.51
N ILE A 11 -6.29 2.87 -3.55
CA ILE A 11 -5.22 2.27 -2.76
C ILE A 11 -5.51 2.38 -1.25
N THR A 12 -5.25 1.30 -0.51
CA THR A 12 -5.37 1.29 0.96
C THR A 12 -4.17 1.99 1.61
N PRO A 13 -4.33 2.55 2.84
CA PRO A 13 -3.18 3.10 3.57
C PRO A 13 -2.06 2.07 3.77
N SER A 14 -2.42 0.80 4.03
CA SER A 14 -1.48 -0.33 4.10
C SER A 14 -0.65 -0.50 2.83
N ALA A 15 -1.29 -0.53 1.65
CA ALA A 15 -0.60 -0.69 0.38
C ALA A 15 0.24 0.54 0.04
N ALA A 16 -0.24 1.74 0.37
CA ALA A 16 0.51 2.97 0.22
C ALA A 16 1.76 2.98 1.12
N ARG A 17 1.66 2.60 2.40
CA ARG A 17 2.80 2.47 3.32
C ARG A 17 3.86 1.50 2.79
N ALA A 18 3.44 0.37 2.22
CA ALA A 18 4.35 -0.61 1.64
C ALA A 18 5.19 -0.04 0.48
N ILE A 19 4.70 0.96 -0.25
CA ILE A 19 5.49 1.66 -1.28
C ILE A 19 6.62 2.47 -0.64
N PHE A 20 6.34 3.18 0.47
CA PHE A 20 7.38 3.90 1.22
C PHE A 20 8.41 2.93 1.82
N ASP A 21 7.95 1.83 2.43
CA ASP A 21 8.82 0.78 2.98
C ASP A 21 9.74 0.18 1.89
N ALA A 22 9.21 -0.04 0.68
CA ALA A 22 9.99 -0.55 -0.44
C ALA A 22 11.11 0.42 -0.87
N ILE A 23 10.90 1.73 -0.76
CA ILE A 23 11.93 2.75 -1.06
C ILE A 23 12.97 2.79 0.07
N LEU A 24 12.52 2.94 1.31
CA LEU A 24 13.35 2.90 2.49
C LEU A 24 12.58 2.34 3.69
N TRP A 25 13.10 1.25 4.25
CA TRP A 25 12.66 0.73 5.54
C TRP A 25 13.87 0.46 6.43
N LYS A 26 13.73 0.79 7.71
CA LYS A 26 14.65 0.44 8.79
C LYS A 26 13.84 0.13 10.05
N PRO A 27 14.35 -0.72 10.96
CA PRO A 27 13.69 -0.99 12.24
C PRO A 27 13.44 0.25 13.11
N ALA A 28 14.22 1.32 12.89
CA ALA A 28 14.11 2.57 13.62
C ALA A 28 13.04 3.53 13.09
N ILE A 29 12.41 3.24 11.94
CA ILE A 29 11.39 4.11 11.35
C ILE A 29 10.12 3.33 11.05
N ARG A 30 8.97 3.99 11.21
CA ARG A 30 7.68 3.46 10.79
C ARG A 30 6.93 4.48 9.96
N TRP A 31 6.74 4.19 8.68
CA TRP A 31 5.96 5.04 7.79
C TRP A 31 4.48 5.03 8.17
N ARG A 32 3.86 6.20 8.06
CA ARG A 32 2.43 6.44 8.21
C ARG A 32 1.95 7.34 7.09
N ILE A 33 0.90 6.90 6.41
CA ILE A 33 0.23 7.69 5.37
C ILE A 33 -0.71 8.69 6.04
N THR A 34 -0.66 9.94 5.61
CA THR A 34 -1.47 11.04 6.14
C THR A 34 -2.55 11.49 5.17
N ARG A 35 -2.28 11.38 3.86
CA ARG A 35 -3.21 11.78 2.81
C ARG A 35 -2.95 11.02 1.52
N ILE A 36 -4.03 10.66 0.83
CA ILE A 36 -4.00 10.05 -0.49
C ILE A 36 -4.76 10.97 -1.45
N GLU A 37 -4.14 11.32 -2.57
CA GLU A 37 -4.79 12.07 -3.63
C GLU A 37 -4.90 11.19 -4.88
N VAL A 38 -6.12 11.01 -5.37
CA VAL A 38 -6.46 10.23 -6.56
C VAL A 38 -6.37 11.15 -7.78
N LEU A 39 -5.45 10.84 -8.70
CA LEU A 39 -5.13 11.70 -9.85
C LEU A 39 -5.72 11.20 -11.17
N ALA A 40 -6.16 9.94 -11.21
CA ALA A 40 -6.78 9.32 -12.38
C ALA A 40 -8.20 8.83 -12.06
N PRO A 41 -9.15 8.87 -13.01
CA PRO A 41 -10.49 8.34 -12.82
C PRO A 41 -10.47 6.86 -12.43
N ILE A 42 -11.36 6.46 -11.51
CA ILE A 42 -11.50 5.07 -11.07
C ILE A 42 -12.06 4.25 -12.23
N ARG A 43 -11.23 3.36 -12.78
CA ARG A 43 -11.57 2.49 -13.90
C ARG A 43 -11.21 1.06 -13.56
N TRP A 44 -12.07 0.14 -14.00
CA TRP A 44 -11.92 -1.27 -13.72
C TRP A 44 -11.55 -2.06 -14.97
N ILE A 45 -10.90 -3.19 -14.76
CA ILE A 45 -10.65 -4.22 -15.75
C ILE A 45 -10.89 -5.59 -15.14
N SER A 46 -11.55 -6.47 -15.90
CA SER A 46 -11.68 -7.88 -15.54
C SER A 46 -10.51 -8.65 -16.14
N VAL A 47 -9.77 -9.36 -15.29
CA VAL A 47 -8.67 -10.23 -15.73
C VAL A 47 -8.89 -11.62 -15.15
N ARG A 48 -8.84 -12.64 -16.01
CA ARG A 48 -8.93 -14.05 -15.59
C ARG A 48 -7.54 -14.67 -15.58
N ARG A 49 -7.22 -15.42 -14.53
CA ARG A 49 -5.93 -16.08 -14.34
C ARG A 49 -6.13 -17.54 -13.99
N ASN A 50 -5.18 -18.38 -14.41
CA ASN A 50 -5.02 -19.72 -13.87
C ASN A 50 -4.23 -19.60 -12.56
N GLU A 51 -4.85 -19.95 -11.45
CA GLU A 51 -4.23 -20.01 -10.12
C GLU A 51 -4.24 -21.45 -9.60
N VAL A 52 -3.34 -21.74 -8.65
CA VAL A 52 -3.33 -23.02 -7.95
C VAL A 52 -4.50 -23.07 -6.97
N GLY A 53 -5.34 -24.09 -7.08
CA GLY A 53 -6.58 -24.25 -6.31
C GLY A 53 -6.40 -24.81 -4.90
N LYS A 54 -5.21 -25.32 -4.59
CA LYS A 54 -4.91 -26.06 -3.36
C LYS A 54 -3.72 -25.47 -2.63
N THR A 55 -3.78 -25.43 -1.31
CA THR A 55 -2.62 -25.02 -0.50
C THR A 55 -1.61 -26.17 -0.43
N ALA A 56 -0.35 -25.87 -0.72
CA ALA A 56 0.73 -26.86 -0.59
C ALA A 56 0.87 -27.31 0.87
N SER A 57 1.07 -28.60 1.09
CA SER A 57 1.24 -29.19 2.42
C SER A 57 2.48 -30.06 2.46
N PRO A 58 3.29 -30.01 3.53
CA PRO A 58 4.39 -30.96 3.74
C PRO A 58 3.94 -32.43 3.80
N LYS A 59 2.63 -32.67 4.01
CA LYS A 59 2.03 -34.02 4.08
C LYS A 59 1.56 -34.55 2.71
N SER A 60 1.72 -33.80 1.63
CA SER A 60 1.31 -34.19 0.28
C SER A 60 2.49 -34.32 -0.65
N ASP A 61 2.43 -35.25 -1.62
CA ASP A 61 3.49 -35.51 -2.61
C ASP A 61 3.68 -34.40 -3.65
N GLY A 62 2.99 -33.27 -3.48
CA GLY A 62 3.00 -32.13 -4.38
C GLY A 62 1.61 -31.75 -4.87
N ILE A 63 1.57 -30.77 -5.77
CA ILE A 63 0.35 -30.33 -6.45
C ILE A 63 0.54 -30.58 -7.94
N TYR A 64 -0.30 -31.44 -8.52
CA TYR A 64 -0.35 -31.62 -9.96
C TYR A 64 -1.28 -30.59 -10.58
N ILE A 65 -0.72 -29.69 -11.39
CA ILE A 65 -1.46 -28.48 -11.79
C ILE A 65 -2.67 -28.78 -12.67
N GLU A 66 -2.67 -29.85 -13.46
CA GLU A 66 -3.82 -30.17 -14.31
C GLU A 66 -5.06 -30.57 -13.49
N ASP A 67 -4.87 -31.15 -12.31
CA ASP A 67 -5.96 -31.56 -11.42
C ASP A 67 -6.43 -30.41 -10.51
N ASP A 68 -5.50 -29.54 -10.11
CA ASP A 68 -5.72 -28.49 -9.11
C ASP A 68 -5.74 -27.06 -9.72
N ARG A 69 -5.76 -26.90 -11.05
CA ARG A 69 -5.87 -25.58 -11.70
C ARG A 69 -7.26 -24.98 -11.50
N ARG A 70 -7.29 -23.73 -11.03
CA ARG A 70 -8.52 -22.94 -10.91
C ARG A 70 -8.42 -21.68 -11.74
N GLN A 71 -9.44 -21.42 -12.56
CA GLN A 71 -9.59 -20.12 -13.19
C GLN A 71 -10.27 -19.16 -12.21
N ARG A 72 -9.58 -18.08 -11.86
CA ARG A 72 -10.15 -17.01 -11.04
C ARG A 72 -10.26 -15.74 -11.86
N ALA A 73 -11.47 -15.19 -11.89
CA ALA A 73 -11.69 -13.83 -12.36
C ALA A 73 -11.34 -12.86 -11.22
N GLY A 74 -10.69 -11.76 -11.56
CA GLY A 74 -10.48 -10.64 -10.66
C GLY A 74 -10.91 -9.34 -11.31
N LEU A 75 -11.53 -8.47 -10.50
CA LEU A 75 -11.88 -7.11 -10.87
C LEU A 75 -10.83 -6.17 -10.28
N PHE A 76 -9.98 -5.62 -11.15
CA PHE A 76 -8.83 -4.81 -10.77
C PHE A 76 -8.99 -3.38 -11.25
N LEU A 77 -8.28 -2.44 -10.62
CA LEU A 77 -8.15 -1.10 -11.14
C LEU A 77 -7.19 -1.06 -12.34
N ARG A 78 -7.44 -0.14 -13.29
CA ARG A 78 -6.53 0.13 -14.41
C ARG A 78 -6.20 1.62 -14.49
N ASP A 79 -5.03 1.92 -15.05
CA ASP A 79 -4.55 3.29 -15.31
C ASP A 79 -4.60 4.20 -14.07
N VAL A 80 -4.27 3.64 -12.90
CA VAL A 80 -4.29 4.38 -11.63
C VAL A 80 -3.11 5.32 -11.50
N ASN A 81 -3.33 6.46 -10.85
CA ASN A 81 -2.30 7.42 -10.51
C ASN A 81 -2.66 8.06 -9.16
N TYR A 82 -1.71 8.06 -8.23
CA TYR A 82 -1.89 8.58 -6.88
C TYR A 82 -0.75 9.51 -6.51
N ARG A 83 -1.05 10.55 -5.74
CA ARG A 83 -0.06 11.28 -4.96
C ARG A 83 -0.24 10.90 -3.49
N LEU A 84 0.81 10.34 -2.91
CA LEU A 84 0.81 9.80 -1.55
C LEU A 84 1.59 10.75 -0.64
N HIS A 85 0.99 11.09 0.49
CA HIS A 85 1.64 11.85 1.55
C HIS A 85 1.87 10.94 2.73
N GLY A 86 3.11 10.89 3.21
CA GLY A 86 3.49 10.08 4.35
C GLY A 86 4.54 10.80 5.18
N GLU A 87 4.54 10.47 6.45
CA GLU A 87 5.58 10.82 7.42
C GLU A 87 6.02 9.54 8.12
N PHE A 88 7.11 9.58 8.89
CA PHE A 88 7.54 8.41 9.65
C PHE A 88 7.80 8.79 11.10
N ASP A 89 7.44 7.87 12.00
CA ASP A 89 7.82 7.96 13.39
C ASP A 89 9.24 7.40 13.55
N PHE A 90 10.14 8.15 14.19
CA PHE A 90 11.51 7.71 14.49
C PHE A 90 11.59 7.13 15.90
N ASN A 91 11.81 5.82 15.98
CA ASN A 91 11.91 5.04 17.21
C ASN A 91 13.27 4.32 17.23
N PRO A 92 14.36 4.97 17.68
CA PRO A 92 15.68 4.35 17.72
C PRO A 92 15.68 3.10 18.60
N GLN A 93 16.43 2.08 18.16
CA GLN A 93 16.64 0.88 18.97
C GLN A 93 17.52 1.20 20.19
N PRO A 94 17.40 0.47 21.32
CA PRO A 94 18.17 0.76 22.54
C PRO A 94 19.70 0.81 22.35
N ASN A 95 20.23 0.07 21.36
CA ASN A 95 21.65 0.03 20.99
C ASN A 95 21.89 0.64 19.60
N ALA A 96 21.07 1.60 19.18
CA ALA A 96 21.25 2.27 17.91
C ALA A 96 22.57 3.04 17.87
N ASP A 97 23.17 3.10 16.69
CA ASP A 97 24.33 3.94 16.42
C ASP A 97 23.94 5.42 16.67
N PRO A 98 24.73 6.21 17.42
CA PRO A 98 24.46 7.64 17.65
C PRO A 98 24.23 8.45 16.36
N ASP A 99 24.76 7.98 15.23
CA ASP A 99 24.55 8.60 13.92
C ASP A 99 23.19 8.26 13.29
N GLU A 100 22.37 7.39 13.89
CA GLU A 100 20.97 7.18 13.49
C GLU A 100 20.10 8.34 13.97
N THR A 101 19.74 9.20 13.03
CA THR A 101 18.87 10.36 13.27
C THR A 101 17.71 10.38 12.30
N GLU A 102 16.62 11.05 12.68
CA GLU A 102 15.47 11.30 11.80
C GLU A 102 15.90 11.97 10.48
N ALA A 103 16.74 13.01 10.57
CA ALA A 103 17.25 13.74 9.42
C ALA A 103 18.01 12.83 8.43
N LYS A 104 18.84 11.91 8.94
CA LYS A 104 19.55 10.93 8.10
C LYS A 104 18.59 10.06 7.30
N TYR A 105 17.51 9.57 7.92
CA TYR A 105 16.53 8.73 7.22
C TYR A 105 15.66 9.53 6.25
N ALA A 106 15.27 10.75 6.60
CA ALA A 106 14.56 11.65 5.69
C ALA A 106 15.39 11.92 4.42
N SER A 107 16.65 12.34 4.57
CA SER A 107 17.56 12.56 3.43
C SER A 107 17.84 11.28 2.64
N MET A 108 17.90 10.12 3.31
CA MET A 108 18.08 8.83 2.63
C MET A 108 16.87 8.46 1.78
N PHE A 109 15.65 8.65 2.31
CA PHE A 109 14.41 8.40 1.56
C PHE A 109 14.31 9.34 0.37
N GLU A 110 14.51 10.64 0.58
CA GLU A 110 14.44 11.66 -0.47
C GLU A 110 15.40 11.34 -1.62
N ARG A 111 16.68 11.07 -1.31
CA ARG A 111 17.68 10.69 -2.31
C ARG A 111 17.29 9.43 -3.08
N ARG A 112 16.72 8.43 -2.41
CA ARG A 112 16.28 7.20 -3.07
C ARG A 112 15.06 7.44 -3.95
N ALA A 113 14.08 8.18 -3.44
CA ALA A 113 12.85 8.52 -4.14
C ALA A 113 13.11 9.34 -5.41
N LEU A 114 14.02 10.32 -5.34
CA LEU A 114 14.46 11.13 -6.49
C LEU A 114 15.15 10.29 -7.56
N ASN A 115 16.02 9.36 -7.15
CA ASN A 115 16.79 8.53 -8.08
C ASN A 115 16.06 7.25 -8.52
N GLY A 116 14.79 7.08 -8.14
CA GLY A 116 14.02 5.85 -8.43
C GLY A 116 14.59 4.58 -7.78
N GLN A 117 15.38 4.72 -6.71
CA GLN A 117 16.00 3.61 -5.99
C GLN A 117 15.05 3.03 -4.94
N CYS A 118 14.98 1.71 -4.88
CA CYS A 118 14.20 0.97 -3.90
C CYS A 118 14.93 -0.32 -3.51
N PHE A 119 14.63 -0.86 -2.34
CA PHE A 119 15.15 -2.16 -1.89
C PHE A 119 14.52 -3.32 -2.68
N ASN A 120 13.23 -3.20 -2.94
CA ASN A 120 12.47 -4.09 -3.81
C ASN A 120 11.54 -3.26 -4.69
N GLN A 121 11.23 -3.74 -5.89
CA GLN A 121 10.27 -3.08 -6.76
C GLN A 121 8.92 -2.91 -6.04
N PRO A 122 8.44 -1.69 -5.80
CA PRO A 122 7.11 -1.48 -5.23
C PRO A 122 6.04 -1.96 -6.21
N TYR A 123 4.86 -2.28 -5.67
CA TYR A 123 3.74 -2.80 -6.44
C TYR A 123 2.40 -2.30 -5.87
N LEU A 124 1.36 -2.31 -6.71
CA LEU A 124 0.02 -1.85 -6.37
C LEU A 124 -0.85 -3.04 -5.96
N GLY A 125 -0.86 -3.34 -4.66
CA GLY A 125 -1.66 -4.44 -4.08
C GLY A 125 -0.99 -5.80 -4.20
N CYS A 126 -0.84 -6.33 -5.42
CA CYS A 126 -0.18 -7.63 -5.67
C CYS A 126 1.09 -7.46 -6.52
N ARG A 127 2.06 -8.37 -6.39
CA ARG A 127 3.39 -8.28 -7.03
C ARG A 127 3.35 -8.26 -8.56
N GLU A 128 2.27 -8.76 -9.16
CA GLU A 128 2.03 -8.73 -10.60
C GLU A 128 1.86 -7.30 -11.16
N PHE A 129 1.61 -6.31 -10.29
CA PHE A 129 1.32 -4.93 -10.67
C PHE A 129 2.44 -4.00 -10.20
N SER A 130 3.58 -3.99 -10.90
CA SER A 130 4.71 -3.12 -10.56
C SER A 130 4.31 -1.64 -10.51
N CYS A 131 4.76 -0.93 -9.48
CA CYS A 131 4.51 0.48 -9.26
C CYS A 131 5.70 1.31 -9.72
N LYS A 132 5.48 2.26 -10.63
CA LYS A 132 6.45 3.32 -10.91
C LYS A 132 6.19 4.47 -9.93
N PHE A 133 7.25 5.06 -9.40
CA PHE A 133 7.17 6.17 -8.46
C PHE A 133 8.17 7.26 -8.83
N GLN A 134 7.87 8.48 -8.41
CA GLN A 134 8.79 9.61 -8.40
C GLN A 134 8.51 10.45 -7.17
N LEU A 135 9.54 11.09 -6.61
CA LEU A 135 9.31 12.13 -5.61
C LEU A 135 8.67 13.36 -6.28
N VAL A 136 7.64 13.92 -5.66
CA VAL A 136 7.02 15.17 -6.10
C VAL A 136 7.63 16.30 -5.27
N ASP A 137 8.56 17.06 -5.84
CA ASP A 137 8.99 18.32 -5.23
C ASP A 137 7.91 19.40 -5.42
N GLY A 138 7.76 20.28 -4.44
CA GLY A 138 6.81 21.40 -4.52
C GLY A 138 7.28 22.54 -5.44
N GLY A 139 8.40 22.37 -6.15
CA GLY A 139 9.14 23.44 -6.81
C GLY A 139 8.94 23.53 -8.32
N ASN A 140 8.94 22.42 -9.07
CA ASN A 140 9.22 22.50 -10.52
C ASN A 140 8.35 21.62 -11.45
N GLY A 141 7.32 20.94 -10.95
CA GLY A 141 6.43 20.11 -11.77
C GLY A 141 5.02 20.65 -11.94
N MET A 142 4.41 20.46 -13.13
CA MET A 142 2.95 20.50 -13.27
C MET A 142 2.35 19.37 -12.42
N VAL A 143 2.03 19.69 -11.17
CA VAL A 143 1.40 18.74 -10.24
C VAL A 143 -0.01 18.46 -10.76
N SER A 144 -0.26 17.23 -11.22
CA SER A 144 -1.60 16.84 -11.66
C SER A 144 -2.59 17.09 -10.53
N LYS A 145 -3.69 17.78 -10.86
CA LYS A 145 -4.78 18.02 -9.91
C LYS A 145 -5.48 16.69 -9.61
N PRO A 146 -5.96 16.50 -8.37
CA PRO A 146 -6.84 15.37 -8.07
C PRO A 146 -8.08 15.39 -8.94
N ILE A 147 -8.71 14.23 -9.09
CA ILE A 147 -10.00 14.11 -9.78
C ILE A 147 -11.08 14.92 -9.05
N VAL A 148 -12.00 15.52 -9.81
CA VAL A 148 -13.16 16.22 -9.23
C VAL A 148 -14.27 15.21 -8.96
N ASP A 149 -14.05 14.39 -7.92
CA ASP A 149 -14.96 13.30 -7.54
C ASP A 149 -15.01 13.22 -6.01
N SER A 150 -16.23 13.16 -5.47
CA SER A 150 -16.47 13.04 -4.03
C SER A 150 -17.44 11.90 -3.77
N ARG A 151 -17.04 10.94 -2.94
CA ARG A 151 -17.86 9.76 -2.59
C ARG A 151 -17.42 9.13 -1.27
N ASP A 152 -18.38 8.48 -0.62
CA ASP A 152 -18.12 7.56 0.50
C ASP A 152 -17.60 6.24 -0.09
N LEU A 153 -16.39 5.83 0.31
CA LEU A 153 -15.74 4.64 -0.20
C LEU A 153 -16.14 3.37 0.59
N GLY A 154 -17.02 3.51 1.57
CA GLY A 154 -17.42 2.42 2.45
C GLY A 154 -16.28 2.00 3.39
N TRP A 155 -16.46 0.85 4.05
CA TRP A 155 -15.42 0.30 4.91
C TRP A 155 -14.30 -0.31 4.06
N MET A 156 -13.06 0.10 4.34
CA MET A 156 -11.89 -0.46 3.70
C MET A 156 -10.78 -0.75 4.71
N LEU A 157 -9.87 -1.62 4.29
CA LEU A 157 -8.68 -1.96 5.07
C LEU A 157 -7.86 -0.68 5.29
N TYR A 158 -7.60 -0.37 6.55
CA TYR A 158 -6.67 0.67 6.95
C TYR A 158 -5.25 0.11 6.91
N ASP A 159 -4.95 -0.87 7.76
CA ASP A 159 -3.66 -1.56 7.86
C ASP A 159 -3.81 -2.90 8.59
N ILE A 160 -2.71 -3.61 8.81
CA ILE A 160 -2.64 -4.78 9.68
C ILE A 160 -1.92 -4.39 10.97
N ASP A 161 -2.53 -4.66 12.12
CA ASP A 161 -1.91 -4.51 13.43
C ASP A 161 -1.02 -5.72 13.71
N PHE A 162 0.29 -5.47 13.85
CA PHE A 162 1.32 -6.45 14.15
C PHE A 162 1.81 -6.39 15.60
N SER A 163 1.08 -5.72 16.50
CA SER A 163 1.40 -5.68 17.94
C SER A 163 1.47 -7.09 18.56
N ASP A 164 0.64 -8.02 18.08
CA ASP A 164 0.78 -9.46 18.30
C ASP A 164 1.16 -10.15 16.97
N PRO A 165 2.45 -10.45 16.73
CA PRO A 165 2.90 -11.10 15.50
C PRO A 165 2.30 -12.49 15.27
N SER A 166 1.83 -13.15 16.32
CA SER A 166 1.19 -14.47 16.22
C SER A 166 -0.26 -14.39 15.76
N ASN A 167 -0.88 -13.22 15.89
CA ASN A 167 -2.28 -12.98 15.56
C ASN A 167 -2.47 -11.57 14.95
N PRO A 168 -1.96 -11.34 13.73
CA PRO A 168 -2.09 -10.05 13.07
C PRO A 168 -3.56 -9.74 12.76
N LYS A 169 -4.06 -8.59 13.21
CA LYS A 169 -5.47 -8.19 13.08
C LYS A 169 -5.67 -7.11 12.03
N PRO A 170 -6.68 -7.22 11.16
CA PRO A 170 -6.98 -6.17 10.20
C PRO A 170 -7.63 -4.97 10.89
N MET A 171 -7.09 -3.79 10.62
CA MET A 171 -7.62 -2.50 11.02
C MET A 171 -8.49 -1.94 9.89
N TRP A 172 -9.60 -1.28 10.23
CA TRP A 172 -10.59 -0.80 9.27
C TRP A 172 -10.93 0.67 9.49
N PHE A 173 -11.23 1.38 8.41
CA PHE A 173 -11.76 2.74 8.47
C PHE A 173 -12.77 2.95 7.34
N ARG A 174 -13.55 4.04 7.44
CA ARG A 174 -14.54 4.42 6.42
C ARG A 174 -14.16 5.76 5.79
N PRO A 175 -13.25 5.78 4.80
CA PRO A 175 -12.82 7.03 4.19
C PRO A 175 -13.92 7.65 3.36
N LYS A 176 -13.94 8.98 3.41
CA LYS A 176 -14.60 9.82 2.43
C LYS A 176 -13.55 10.39 1.51
N MET A 177 -13.78 10.28 0.21
CA MET A 177 -13.02 11.01 -0.79
C MET A 177 -13.76 12.31 -1.07
N GLU A 178 -13.05 13.44 -0.96
CA GLU A 178 -13.55 14.77 -1.23
C GLU A 178 -12.67 15.42 -2.29
N ASN A 179 -13.21 15.64 -3.50
CA ASN A 179 -12.49 16.14 -4.66
C ASN A 179 -11.17 15.38 -4.90
N GLY A 180 -11.25 14.05 -4.93
CA GLY A 180 -10.10 13.18 -5.15
C GLY A 180 -9.15 13.07 -3.96
N ILE A 181 -9.44 13.72 -2.83
CA ILE A 181 -8.56 13.73 -1.64
C ILE A 181 -9.16 12.87 -0.53
N ILE A 182 -8.33 12.01 0.06
CA ILE A 182 -8.68 11.17 1.20
C ILE A 182 -7.72 11.52 2.33
N LYS A 183 -8.26 11.99 3.45
CA LYS A 183 -7.49 12.19 4.69
C LYS A 183 -7.38 10.86 5.43
N ILE A 184 -6.16 10.49 5.81
CA ILE A 184 -5.92 9.26 6.53
C ILE A 184 -5.77 9.61 8.02
N PRO A 185 -6.66 9.12 8.89
CA PRO A 185 -6.59 9.41 10.32
C PRO A 185 -5.37 8.74 10.95
N HIS A 186 -4.94 9.22 12.12
CA HIS A 186 -3.91 8.53 12.89
C HIS A 186 -4.36 7.10 13.26
N PRO A 187 -3.48 6.08 13.29
CA PRO A 187 -3.82 4.69 13.65
C PRO A 187 -4.55 4.52 14.99
N ASP A 188 -4.33 5.45 15.92
CA ASP A 188 -4.96 5.47 17.26
C ASP A 188 -6.19 6.40 17.35
N SER A 189 -6.61 7.00 16.23
CA SER A 189 -7.87 7.74 16.17
C SER A 189 -9.06 6.80 16.36
N LYS A 190 -10.15 7.30 16.96
CA LYS A 190 -11.43 6.58 17.09
C LYS A 190 -12.08 6.23 15.74
N GLU A 191 -11.61 6.86 14.66
CA GLU A 191 -12.04 6.57 13.28
C GLU A 191 -11.51 5.21 12.77
N VAL A 192 -10.45 4.69 13.39
CA VAL A 192 -9.82 3.43 13.02
C VAL A 192 -10.29 2.33 13.98
N ARG A 193 -10.87 1.27 13.41
CA ARG A 193 -11.36 0.10 14.16
C ARG A 193 -10.33 -1.02 14.08
N LYS A 194 -9.82 -1.46 15.22
CA LYS A 194 -8.88 -2.59 15.37
C LYS A 194 -9.63 -3.89 15.64
#